data_AF-F4KSF7-F1
#
_entry.id   AF-F4KSF7-F1
#
_cell.length_a   1.000
_cell.length_b   1.000
_cell.length_c   1.000
_cell.angle_alpha   90.00
_cell.angle_beta   90.00
_cell.angle_gamma   90.00
#
_symmetry.space_group_name_H-M   'P 1'
#
loop_
_entity.id
_entity.type
_entity.pdbx_description
1 polymer ?
#
loop_
_entity_poly.entity_id
_entity_poly.type
_entity_poly.pdbx_seq_one_letter_code
_entity_poly.pdbx_strand_id
1 'polypeptide(L)'
;MQNPSLYRWHKTKNGRTFFAAIALKLERSNEDKHHIVEAYSGAGFVGQGYFETVPKEGYDQWKLAARRGLDYGLTKLEGYWTVTIESVEGLTTDTTPAVVAYVAMCGLWDKTGYEASSAELTLFESYVFNNWNE
;
A
#
# COMPACT_ATOMS: atom_id res chain seq x y z
N MET A 1 4.05 10.54 -19.72
CA MET A 1 4.08 10.14 -18.29
C MET A 1 2.77 9.46 -17.99
N GLN A 2 2.77 8.19 -17.59
CA GLN A 2 1.55 7.58 -17.07
C GLN A 2 1.23 8.27 -15.75
N ASN A 3 0.02 8.81 -15.61
CA ASN A 3 -0.51 9.11 -14.29
C ASN A 3 -0.44 7.82 -13.48
N PRO A 4 0.15 7.81 -12.28
CA PRO A 4 0.11 6.61 -11.48
C PRO A 4 -1.34 6.28 -11.17
N SER A 5 -1.83 5.20 -11.76
CA SER A 5 -3.15 4.68 -11.43
C SER A 5 -3.16 4.34 -9.94
N LEU A 6 -4.11 4.93 -9.21
CA LEU A 6 -4.30 4.70 -7.78
C LEU A 6 -4.98 3.34 -7.59
N TYR A 7 -4.32 2.44 -6.88
CA TYR A 7 -4.94 1.20 -6.42
C TYR A 7 -5.71 1.48 -5.14
N ARG A 8 -7.00 1.11 -5.10
CA ARG A 8 -7.90 1.36 -3.97
C ARG A 8 -8.44 0.04 -3.44
N TRP A 9 -8.39 -0.15 -2.14
CA TRP A 9 -9.05 -1.26 -1.47
C TRP A 9 -10.00 -0.74 -0.41
N HIS A 10 -11.22 -1.26 -0.44
CA HIS A 10 -12.28 -0.92 0.48
C HIS A 10 -13.10 -2.17 0.81
N LYS A 11 -13.26 -2.45 2.10
CA LYS A 11 -14.09 -3.56 2.58
C LYS A 11 -14.82 -3.16 3.86
N THR A 12 -15.98 -3.74 4.07
CA THR A 12 -16.71 -3.67 5.34
C THR A 12 -16.80 -5.07 5.94
N LYS A 13 -16.39 -5.23 7.20
CA LYS A 13 -16.48 -6.50 7.93
C LYS A 13 -16.80 -6.26 9.40
N ASN A 14 -17.78 -6.99 9.94
CA ASN A 14 -18.23 -6.89 11.34
C ASN A 14 -18.54 -5.45 11.79
N GLY A 15 -19.14 -4.65 10.91
CA GLY A 15 -19.49 -3.25 11.20
C GLY A 15 -18.30 -2.27 11.20
N ARG A 16 -17.11 -2.70 10.78
CA ARG A 16 -15.93 -1.86 10.59
C ARG A 16 -15.62 -1.70 9.11
N THR A 17 -15.24 -0.49 8.72
CA THR A 17 -14.78 -0.17 7.37
C THR A 17 -13.27 -0.18 7.34
N PHE A 18 -12.70 -0.76 6.30
CA PHE A 18 -11.26 -0.83 6.08
C PHE A 18 -10.97 -0.18 4.72
N PHE A 19 -10.10 0.82 4.71
CA PHE A 19 -9.80 1.58 3.51
C PHE A 19 -8.31 1.95 3.46
N ALA A 20 -7.71 1.81 2.29
CA ALA A 20 -6.53 2.59 1.91
C ALA A 20 -6.43 2.64 0.39
N ALA A 21 -5.65 3.61 -0.10
CA ALA A 21 -5.26 3.69 -1.49
C ALA A 21 -3.77 3.98 -1.62
N ILE A 22 -3.17 3.55 -2.73
CA ILE A 22 -1.74 3.76 -2.99
C ILE A 22 -1.49 4.08 -4.46
N ALA A 23 -0.65 5.08 -4.71
CA ALA A 23 -0.12 5.39 -6.04
C ALA A 23 1.30 4.87 -6.14
N LEU A 24 1.54 3.97 -7.09
CA LEU A 24 2.85 3.40 -7.37
C LEU A 24 3.25 3.67 -8.81
N LYS A 25 4.50 4.09 -8.98
CA LYS A 25 5.22 4.05 -10.26
C LYS A 25 6.23 2.90 -10.22
N LEU A 26 6.21 2.05 -11.26
CA LEU A 26 7.09 0.90 -11.36
C LEU A 26 7.97 1.02 -12.59
N GLU A 27 9.24 0.68 -12.42
CA GLU A 27 10.21 0.57 -13.50
C GLU A 27 11.02 -0.70 -13.30
N ARG A 28 11.33 -1.40 -14.39
CA ARG A 28 12.29 -2.50 -14.34
C ARG A 28 13.66 -1.94 -14.00
N SER A 29 14.35 -2.57 -13.05
CA SER A 29 15.70 -2.18 -12.67
C SER A 29 16.72 -3.06 -13.37
N ASN A 30 17.84 -2.45 -13.80
CA ASN A 30 19.02 -3.16 -14.28
C ASN A 30 20.01 -3.47 -13.13
N GLU A 31 19.71 -3.03 -11.92
CA GLU A 31 20.47 -3.37 -10.71
C GLU A 31 20.14 -4.79 -10.24
N ASP A 32 20.96 -5.34 -9.34
CA ASP A 32 20.85 -6.69 -8.79
C ASP A 32 19.99 -6.77 -7.51
N LYS A 33 19.15 -5.76 -7.29
CA LYS A 33 18.25 -5.68 -6.13
C LYS A 33 17.04 -4.81 -6.40
N HIS A 34 15.99 -4.98 -5.59
CA HIS A 34 14.85 -4.08 -5.61
C HIS A 34 15.15 -2.75 -4.91
N HIS A 35 14.51 -1.68 -5.39
CA HIS A 35 14.59 -0.35 -4.80
C HIS A 35 13.19 0.18 -4.52
N ILE A 36 12.98 0.69 -3.31
CA ILE A 36 11.75 1.38 -2.93
C ILE A 36 12.11 2.84 -2.63
N VAL A 37 11.59 3.74 -3.46
CA VAL A 37 11.73 5.19 -3.34
C VAL A 37 10.46 5.77 -2.74
N GLU A 38 10.58 6.52 -1.67
CA GLU A 38 9.47 7.20 -1.00
C GLU A 38 9.39 8.65 -1.48
N ALA A 39 8.40 8.97 -2.32
CA ALA A 39 8.21 10.28 -2.94
C ALA A 39 6.93 10.98 -2.47
N TYR A 40 6.59 10.79 -1.19
CA TYR A 40 5.39 11.34 -0.56
C TYR A 40 5.32 12.87 -0.66
N SER A 41 4.15 13.37 -1.06
CA SER A 41 3.88 14.81 -1.21
C SER A 41 2.50 15.23 -0.66
N GLY A 42 1.86 14.37 0.15
CA GLY A 42 0.55 14.63 0.72
C GLY A 42 0.53 15.78 1.73
N ALA A 43 -0.68 16.19 2.11
CA ALA A 43 -0.92 17.27 3.06
C ALA A 43 -1.06 16.79 4.52
N GLY A 44 -1.09 15.47 4.77
CA GLY A 44 -1.43 14.90 6.06
C GLY A 44 -2.90 15.08 6.41
N PHE A 45 -3.19 15.14 7.71
CA PHE A 45 -4.54 15.37 8.21
C PHE A 45 -4.98 16.81 7.99
N VAL A 46 -6.02 16.98 7.18
CA VAL A 46 -6.64 18.29 6.90
C VAL A 46 -7.97 18.49 7.63
N GLY A 47 -8.64 17.40 8.05
CA GLY A 47 -9.91 17.44 8.74
C GLY A 47 -10.67 16.12 8.67
N GLN A 48 -11.64 15.92 9.56
CA GLN A 48 -12.50 14.74 9.54
C GLN A 48 -13.34 14.68 8.26
N GLY A 49 -13.48 13.48 7.70
CA GLY A 49 -14.25 13.24 6.47
C GLY A 49 -13.47 13.48 5.16
N TYR A 50 -12.21 13.91 5.24
CA TYR A 50 -11.31 14.04 4.09
C TYR A 50 -10.29 12.90 4.08
N PHE A 51 -9.90 12.46 2.88
CA PHE A 51 -8.78 11.54 2.73
C PHE A 51 -7.50 12.20 3.22
N GLU A 52 -6.80 11.50 4.10
CA GLU A 52 -5.47 11.85 4.54
C GLU A 52 -4.47 11.34 3.52
N THR A 53 -3.66 12.24 3.00
CA THR A 53 -2.59 11.90 2.06
C THR A 53 -1.28 11.97 2.81
N VAL A 54 -0.52 10.87 2.81
CA VAL A 54 0.73 10.78 3.58
C VAL A 54 1.71 11.88 3.13
N PRO A 55 2.13 12.78 4.04
CA PRO A 55 3.08 13.85 3.77
C PRO A 55 4.52 13.34 3.81
N LYS A 56 5.46 14.21 3.41
CA LYS A 56 6.90 13.90 3.46
C LYS A 56 7.39 13.57 4.89
N GLU A 57 6.86 14.21 5.92
CA GLU A 57 7.28 14.06 7.32
C GLU A 57 6.14 13.52 8.21
N GLY A 58 6.43 12.61 9.13
CA GLY A 58 5.42 11.93 9.96
C GLY A 58 4.75 10.75 9.26
N TYR A 59 3.68 10.19 9.84
CA TYR A 59 3.00 8.98 9.36
C TYR A 59 3.94 7.76 9.22
N ASP A 60 4.96 7.69 10.07
CA ASP A 60 6.06 6.73 9.93
C ASP A 60 5.59 5.27 9.97
N GLN A 61 4.54 4.98 10.74
CA GLN A 61 3.94 3.65 10.77
C GLN A 61 3.30 3.25 9.42
N TRP A 62 2.62 4.18 8.74
CA TRP A 62 2.03 3.91 7.42
C TRP A 62 3.11 3.79 6.34
N LYS A 63 4.14 4.63 6.40
CA LYS A 63 5.30 4.54 5.48
C LYS A 63 6.03 3.22 5.62
N LEU A 64 6.34 2.84 6.87
CA LEU A 64 6.97 1.56 7.17
C LEU A 64 6.11 0.39 6.71
N ALA A 65 4.80 0.43 6.97
CA ALA A 65 3.89 -0.61 6.53
C ALA A 65 3.83 -0.74 5.01
N ALA A 66 3.71 0.39 4.28
CA ALA A 66 3.74 0.38 2.83
C ALA A 66 5.02 -0.26 2.30
N ARG A 67 6.18 0.14 2.85
CA ARG A 67 7.48 -0.47 2.51
C ARG A 67 7.50 -1.97 2.77
N ARG A 68 7.01 -2.45 3.92
CA ARG A 68 6.98 -3.88 4.24
C ARG A 68 6.06 -4.68 3.31
N GLY A 69 4.90 -4.12 2.96
CA GLY A 69 4.00 -4.72 1.98
C GLY A 69 4.66 -4.86 0.60
N LEU A 70 5.36 -3.82 0.16
CA LEU A 70 6.12 -3.83 -1.09
C LEU A 70 7.29 -4.81 -1.03
N ASP A 71 8.10 -4.80 0.04
CA ASP A 71 9.22 -5.72 0.22
C ASP A 71 8.75 -7.16 0.04
N TYR A 72 7.66 -7.55 0.72
CA TYR A 72 7.06 -8.87 0.57
C TYR A 72 6.58 -9.12 -0.86
N GLY A 73 5.80 -8.19 -1.42
CA GLY A 73 5.24 -8.36 -2.76
C GLY A 73 6.33 -8.52 -3.84
N LEU A 74 7.44 -7.80 -3.71
CA LEU A 74 8.59 -7.86 -4.60
C LEU A 74 9.28 -9.23 -4.57
N THR A 75 9.30 -9.93 -3.43
CA THR A 75 9.87 -11.29 -3.33
C THR A 75 9.17 -12.32 -4.22
N LYS A 76 7.97 -12.00 -4.73
CA LYS A 76 7.19 -12.88 -5.59
C LYS A 76 7.39 -12.63 -7.08
N LEU A 77 8.05 -11.53 -7.43
CA LEU A 77 8.20 -11.10 -8.81
C LEU A 77 9.52 -11.59 -9.38
N GLU A 78 9.52 -11.90 -10.68
CA GLU A 78 10.76 -12.13 -11.41
C GLU A 78 11.48 -10.82 -11.68
N GLY A 79 12.82 -10.86 -11.63
CA GLY A 79 13.69 -9.71 -11.90
C GLY A 79 13.59 -8.60 -10.85
N TYR A 80 14.36 -7.54 -11.06
CA TYR A 80 14.43 -6.42 -10.13
C TYR A 80 13.59 -5.23 -10.58
N TRP A 81 13.14 -4.45 -9.61
CA TRP A 81 12.20 -3.36 -9.81
C TRP A 81 12.59 -2.16 -8.96
N THR A 82 12.42 -0.98 -9.54
CA THR A 82 12.37 0.28 -8.81
C THR A 82 10.90 0.66 -8.65
N VAL A 83 10.44 0.70 -7.41
CA VAL A 83 9.08 1.08 -7.05
C VAL A 83 9.14 2.44 -6.37
N THR A 84 8.44 3.43 -6.93
CA THR A 84 8.26 4.73 -6.29
C THR A 84 6.86 4.81 -5.69
N ILE A 85 6.79 5.10 -4.40
CA ILE A 85 5.55 5.39 -3.68
C ILE A 85 5.27 6.88 -3.81
N GLU A 86 4.28 7.25 -4.61
CA GLU A 86 3.93 8.66 -4.85
C GLU A 86 2.91 9.16 -3.84
N SER A 87 1.95 8.32 -3.45
CA SER A 87 1.00 8.63 -2.40
C SER A 87 0.51 7.37 -1.69
N VAL A 88 0.15 7.55 -0.42
CA VAL A 88 -0.71 6.64 0.36
C VAL A 88 -1.87 7.50 0.87
N GLU A 89 -3.08 7.02 0.68
CA GLU A 89 -4.31 7.68 1.11
C GLU A 89 -5.06 6.81 2.11
N GLY A 90 -5.63 7.43 3.13
CA GLY A 90 -6.41 6.75 4.15
C GLY A 90 -7.44 7.65 4.81
N LEU A 91 -8.15 7.10 5.79
CA LEU A 91 -9.01 7.82 6.72
C LEU A 91 -8.58 7.38 8.13
N THR A 92 -8.35 8.32 9.06
CA THR A 92 -7.93 8.01 10.45
C THR A 92 -8.76 6.89 11.07
N THR A 93 -10.07 6.85 10.80
CA THR A 93 -10.96 5.84 11.38
C THR A 93 -10.92 4.49 10.68
N ASP A 94 -10.49 4.45 9.41
CA ASP A 94 -10.69 3.29 8.54
C ASP A 94 -9.35 2.68 8.05
N THR A 95 -8.21 3.28 8.41
CA THR A 95 -6.89 2.90 7.91
C THR A 95 -5.94 2.56 9.05
N THR A 96 -5.48 1.31 9.09
CA THR A 96 -4.41 0.85 9.98
C THR A 96 -3.14 0.54 9.18
N PRO A 97 -1.97 0.44 9.83
CA PRO A 97 -0.74 0.01 9.16
C PRO A 97 -0.91 -1.33 8.42
N ALA A 98 -1.65 -2.30 8.97
CA ALA A 98 -1.92 -3.56 8.30
C ALA A 98 -2.68 -3.38 6.98
N VAL A 99 -3.67 -2.48 6.93
CA VAL A 99 -4.40 -2.14 5.70
C VAL A 99 -3.44 -1.53 4.68
N VAL A 100 -2.57 -0.60 5.10
CA VAL A 100 -1.60 0.06 4.21
C VAL A 100 -0.60 -0.94 3.62
N ALA A 101 -0.06 -1.86 4.43
CA ALA A 101 0.85 -2.91 3.95
C ALA A 101 0.17 -3.81 2.91
N TYR A 102 -1.05 -4.25 3.21
CA TYR A 102 -1.83 -5.10 2.30
C TYR A 102 -2.13 -4.40 0.97
N VAL A 103 -2.56 -3.14 1.02
CA VAL A 103 -2.85 -2.33 -0.17
C VAL A 103 -1.60 -2.06 -1.01
N ALA A 104 -0.46 -1.84 -0.38
CA ALA A 104 0.81 -1.66 -1.09
C ALA A 104 1.22 -2.92 -1.86
N MET A 105 1.12 -4.09 -1.22
CA MET A 105 1.38 -5.39 -1.84
C MET A 105 0.42 -5.65 -3.02
N CYS A 106 -0.88 -5.48 -2.80
CA CYS A 106 -1.88 -5.72 -3.85
C CYS A 106 -1.75 -4.74 -5.02
N GLY A 107 -1.46 -3.46 -4.75
CA GLY A 107 -1.25 -2.47 -5.80
C GLY A 107 0.01 -2.73 -6.63
N LEU A 108 1.06 -3.30 -6.03
CA LEU A 108 2.23 -3.79 -6.76
C LEU A 108 1.83 -4.93 -7.70
N TRP A 109 1.19 -5.98 -7.16
CA TRP A 109 0.82 -7.16 -7.92
C TRP A 109 -0.16 -6.86 -9.06
N ASP A 110 -1.13 -5.97 -8.83
CA ASP A 110 -2.04 -5.47 -9.86
C ASP A 110 -1.28 -4.83 -11.02
N LYS A 111 -0.33 -3.93 -10.75
CA LYS A 111 0.46 -3.25 -11.78
C LYS A 111 1.45 -4.15 -12.50
N THR A 112 1.93 -5.22 -11.86
CA THR A 112 2.84 -6.19 -12.49
C THR A 112 2.12 -7.37 -13.14
N GLY A 113 0.80 -7.46 -13.00
CA GLY A 113 0.02 -8.62 -13.46
C GLY A 113 0.35 -9.91 -12.71
N TYR A 114 0.83 -9.81 -11.46
CA TYR A 114 1.08 -10.99 -10.64
C TYR A 114 -0.24 -11.50 -10.06
N GLU A 115 -0.56 -12.76 -10.34
CA GLU A 115 -1.77 -13.41 -9.85
C GLU A 115 -1.47 -14.18 -8.56
N ALA A 116 -1.75 -13.56 -7.42
CA ALA A 116 -1.63 -14.20 -6.12
C ALA A 116 -2.68 -15.32 -5.95
N SER A 117 -2.31 -16.37 -5.21
CA SER A 117 -3.23 -17.45 -4.91
C SER A 117 -4.38 -16.97 -4.00
N SER A 118 -5.58 -17.51 -4.19
CA SER A 118 -6.73 -17.17 -3.33
C SER A 118 -6.47 -17.46 -1.84
N ALA A 119 -5.68 -18.49 -1.53
CA ALA A 119 -5.32 -18.83 -0.16
C ALA A 119 -4.42 -17.77 0.49
N GLU A 120 -3.45 -17.26 -0.25
CA GLU A 120 -2.53 -16.21 0.20
C GLU A 120 -3.26 -14.88 0.42
N LEU A 121 -4.12 -14.49 -0.53
CA LEU A 121 -4.97 -13.29 -0.37
C LEU A 121 -5.89 -13.41 0.85
N THR A 122 -6.52 -14.58 1.03
CA THR A 122 -7.41 -14.82 2.19
C THR A 122 -6.65 -14.75 3.52
N LEU A 123 -5.42 -15.26 3.57
CA LEU A 123 -4.57 -15.19 4.75
C LEU A 123 -4.29 -13.72 5.13
N PHE A 124 -3.85 -12.92 4.16
CA PHE A 124 -3.53 -11.51 4.41
C PHE A 124 -4.77 -10.67 4.73
N GLU A 125 -5.88 -10.84 4.01
CA GLU A 125 -7.12 -10.16 4.35
C GLU A 125 -7.59 -10.54 5.76
N SER A 126 -7.49 -11.81 6.15
CA SER A 126 -7.83 -12.24 7.51
C SER A 126 -6.95 -11.58 8.56
N TYR A 127 -5.65 -11.45 8.30
CA TYR A 127 -4.74 -10.70 9.17
C TYR A 127 -5.15 -9.22 9.29
N VAL A 128 -5.46 -8.56 8.17
CA VAL A 128 -5.94 -7.16 8.17
C VAL A 128 -7.20 -7.00 9.02
N PHE A 129 -8.18 -7.90 8.86
CA PHE A 129 -9.44 -7.82 9.59
C PHE A 129 -9.30 -8.08 11.09
N ASN A 130 -8.34 -8.91 11.50
CA ASN A 130 -8.14 -9.29 12.89
C ASN A 130 -7.27 -8.30 13.68
N ASN A 131 -6.38 -7.56 13.01
CA ASN A 131 -5.43 -6.64 13.65
C ASN A 131 -5.86 -5.16 13.53
N TRP A 132 -7.13 -4.89 13.79
CA TRP A 132 -7.68 -3.54 13.74
C TRP A 132 -7.23 -2.63 14.90
N ASN A 133 -6.87 -3.23 16.04
CA ASN A 133 -6.60 -2.51 17.28
C ASN A 133 -5.09 -2.36 17.57
N GLU A 134 -4.21 -2.72 16.63
CA GLU A 134 -2.75 -2.58 16.72
C GLU A 134 -2.26 -1.34 15.97
#